data_AF-A0A3D5NFB4-F1
#
_entry.id   AF-A0A3D5NFB4-F1
#
_cell.length_a   1.000
_cell.length_b   1.000
_cell.length_c   1.000
_cell.angle_alpha   90.00
_cell.angle_beta   90.00
_cell.angle_gamma   90.00
#
_symmetry.space_group_name_H-M   'P 1'
#
loop_
_entity.id
_entity.type
_entity.pdbx_description
1 polymer ?
#
loop_
_entity_poly.entity_id
_entity_poly.type
_entity_poly.pdbx_seq_one_letter_code
_entity_poly.pdbx_strand_id
1 'polypeptide(L)' 'MSVEVKYTAHASATGGRDGRAKTDDGSLDVKLTTPKELGGAGGEGNNPEQLFAMGYSACFIGAMKVASGQTKIKVP' A
#
# COMPACT_ATOMS: atom_id res chain seq x y z
N MET A 1 -15.82 -17.01 1.50
CA MET A 1 -15.40 -16.92 2.91
C MET A 1 -15.93 -15.61 3.46
N SER A 2 -16.74 -15.65 4.51
CA SER A 2 -17.17 -14.45 5.24
C SER A 2 -16.13 -14.11 6.30
N VAL A 3 -15.82 -12.83 6.47
CA VAL A 3 -14.88 -12.34 7.49
C VAL A 3 -15.62 -11.48 8.52
N GLU A 4 -15.20 -11.56 9.78
CA GLU A 4 -15.60 -10.59 10.81
C GLU A 4 -14.71 -9.35 10.65
N VAL A 5 -15.30 -8.21 10.32
CA VAL A 5 -14.55 -6.97 10.06
C VAL A 5 -14.04 -6.39 11.37
N LYS A 6 -12.71 -6.44 11.58
CA LYS A 6 -12.05 -5.82 12.75
C LYS A 6 -11.64 -4.37 12.51
N TYR A 7 -11.33 -4.02 11.26
CA TYR A 7 -10.91 -2.69 10.85
C TYR A 7 -11.23 -2.46 9.38
N THR A 8 -11.56 -1.22 9.00
CA THR A 8 -11.81 -0.82 7.61
C THR A 8 -11.14 0.51 7.31
N ALA A 9 -10.21 0.51 6.36
CA ALA A 9 -9.62 1.74 5.83
C ALA A 9 -10.42 2.22 4.61
N HIS A 10 -10.55 3.53 4.46
CA HIS A 10 -11.18 4.18 3.32
C HIS A 10 -10.20 5.18 2.69
N ALA A 11 -10.20 5.23 1.37
CA ALA A 11 -9.36 6.14 0.59
C ALA A 11 -10.04 6.48 -0.74
N SER A 12 -9.72 7.66 -1.26
CA SER A 12 -10.23 8.15 -2.54
C SER A 12 -9.07 8.54 -3.45
N ALA A 13 -9.24 8.31 -4.76
CA ALA A 13 -8.28 8.69 -5.79
C ALA A 13 -8.96 9.49 -6.90
N THR A 14 -8.27 10.51 -7.42
CA THR A 14 -8.73 11.37 -8.51
C THR A 14 -7.62 11.52 -9.55
N GLY A 15 -7.97 11.62 -10.83
CA GLY A 15 -7.00 11.76 -11.94
C GLY A 15 -6.41 10.45 -12.46
N GLY A 16 -6.55 9.34 -11.72
CA GLY A 16 -6.04 8.03 -12.14
C GLY A 16 -4.56 7.85 -11.82
N ARG A 17 -3.78 7.31 -12.77
CA ARG A 17 -2.33 7.05 -12.58
C ARG A 17 -1.47 8.32 -12.51
N ASP A 18 -2.00 9.44 -12.98
CA ASP A 18 -1.39 10.77 -12.83
C ASP A 18 -2.41 11.68 -12.14
N GLY A 19 -2.24 11.88 -10.84
CA GLY A 19 -3.31 12.40 -10.00
C GLY A 19 -2.96 12.44 -8.53
N ARG A 20 -3.94 12.14 -7.67
CA ARG A 20 -3.77 12.17 -6.21
C ARG A 20 -4.62 11.09 -5.57
N ALA A 21 -4.08 10.45 -4.53
CA ALA A 21 -4.80 9.50 -3.69
C ALA A 21 -4.60 9.86 -2.22
N LYS A 22 -5.68 9.80 -1.43
CA LYS A 22 -5.66 10.14 -0.01
C LYS A 22 -6.54 9.20 0.80
N THR A 23 -6.16 8.95 2.05
CA THR A 23 -7.04 8.31 3.02
C THR A 23 -8.06 9.30 3.55
N ASP A 24 -9.24 8.81 3.93
CA ASP A 24 -10.33 9.66 4.42
C ASP A 24 -10.00 10.28 5.79
N ASP A 25 -9.13 9.63 6.56
CA ASP A 25 -8.60 10.13 7.84
C ASP A 25 -7.43 11.12 7.69
N GLY A 26 -6.95 11.35 6.46
CA GLY A 26 -5.85 12.27 6.16
C GLY A 26 -4.46 11.78 6.59
N SER A 27 -4.31 10.55 7.06
CA SER A 27 -3.02 9.97 7.46
C SER A 27 -2.05 9.76 6.28
N LEU A 28 -2.58 9.64 5.07
CA LEU A 28 -1.80 9.55 3.83
C LEU A 28 -2.42 10.42 2.75
N ASP A 29 -1.58 11.22 2.10
CA ASP A 29 -1.96 12.00 0.93
C ASP A 29 -0.79 12.05 -0.06
N VAL A 30 -0.95 11.39 -1.21
CA VAL A 30 0.12 11.17 -2.18
C VAL A 30 -0.25 11.66 -3.56
N LYS A 31 0.69 12.36 -4.19
CA LYS A 31 0.64 12.64 -5.63
C LYS A 31 0.99 11.35 -6.38
N LEU A 32 0.15 10.98 -7.35
CA LEU A 32 0.39 9.86 -8.23
C LEU A 32 1.01 10.35 -9.54
N THR A 33 2.04 9.65 -10.02
CA THR A 33 2.68 9.91 -11.31
C THR A 33 2.88 8.62 -12.09
N THR A 34 2.71 8.69 -13.41
CA THR A 34 3.01 7.56 -14.28
C THR A 34 4.52 7.54 -14.57
N PRO A 35 5.22 6.42 -14.31
CA PRO A 35 6.65 6.32 -14.54
C PRO A 35 6.98 6.35 -16.05
N LYS A 36 8.22 6.72 -16.39
CA LYS A 36 8.66 6.87 -17.80
C LYS A 36 8.57 5.55 -18.57
N GLU A 37 8.84 4.45 -17.89
CA GLU A 37 8.81 3.08 -18.39
C GLU A 37 7.41 2.67 -18.85
N LEU A 38 6.35 3.31 -18.33
CA LEU A 38 4.97 3.11 -18.73
C LEU A 38 4.44 4.23 -19.64
N GLY A 39 5.34 5.04 -20.23
CA GLY A 39 4.99 6.12 -21.16
C GLY A 39 4.54 7.42 -20.49
N GLY A 40 4.74 7.56 -19.18
CA GLY A 40 4.46 8.81 -18.45
C GLY A 40 5.59 9.83 -18.53
N ALA A 41 5.34 11.04 -18.05
CA ALA A 41 6.36 12.08 -17.93
C ALA A 41 7.46 11.72 -16.90
N GLY A 42 7.16 10.79 -15.98
CA GLY A 42 7.94 10.59 -14.77
C GLY A 42 7.90 11.83 -13.86
N GLY A 43 8.74 11.82 -12.83
CA GLY A 43 8.86 12.93 -11.88
C GLY A 43 8.39 12.58 -10.48
N GLU A 44 8.36 13.61 -9.61
CA GLU A 44 8.04 13.44 -8.19
C GLU A 44 6.60 13.00 -7.98
N GLY A 45 6.45 11.88 -7.28
CA GLY A 45 5.20 11.21 -6.96
C GLY A 45 5.42 9.71 -6.79
N ASN A 46 4.36 9.02 -6.39
CA ASN A 46 4.34 7.56 -6.31
C ASN A 46 3.43 6.96 -7.38
N ASN A 47 3.47 5.66 -7.56
CA ASN A 47 2.55 4.95 -8.44
C ASN A 47 1.82 3.83 -7.69
N PRO A 48 0.68 3.34 -8.21
CA PRO A 48 -0.08 2.26 -7.59
C PRO A 48 0.76 1.01 -7.31
N GLU A 49 1.71 0.67 -8.18
CA GLU A 49 2.57 -0.50 -8.04
C GLU A 49 3.49 -0.38 -6.80
N GLN A 50 4.08 0.79 -6.58
CA GLN A 50 4.88 1.08 -5.38
C GLN A 50 4.02 1.01 -4.11
N LEU A 51 2.83 1.60 -4.12
CA LEU A 51 1.93 1.59 -2.96
C LEU A 51 1.51 0.16 -2.60
N PHE A 52 1.20 -0.66 -3.60
CA PHE A 52 0.89 -2.08 -3.40
C PHE A 52 2.09 -2.85 -2.86
N ALA A 53 3.28 -2.66 -3.45
CA ALA A 53 4.50 -3.33 -3.00
C ALA A 53 4.82 -3.00 -1.52
N MET A 54 4.68 -1.73 -1.13
CA MET A 54 4.87 -1.30 0.26
C MET A 54 3.83 -1.90 1.21
N GLY A 55 2.54 -1.82 0.86
CA GLY A 55 1.46 -2.36 1.69
C GLY A 55 1.56 -3.88 1.84
N TYR A 56 1.83 -4.60 0.76
CA TYR A 56 1.96 -6.05 0.75
C TYR A 56 3.18 -6.53 1.54
N SER A 57 4.35 -5.93 1.31
CA SER A 57 5.58 -6.32 2.02
C SER A 57 5.47 -6.08 3.53
N ALA A 58 4.92 -4.93 3.95
CA ALA A 58 4.67 -4.64 5.35
C ALA A 58 3.69 -5.64 5.99
N CYS A 59 2.59 -5.96 5.29
CA CYS A 59 1.62 -6.96 5.73
C CYS A 59 2.26 -8.35 5.89
N PHE A 60 3.09 -8.75 4.92
CA PHE A 60 3.76 -10.05 4.93
C PHE A 60 4.77 -10.16 6.09
N ILE A 61 5.51 -9.09 6.39
CA ILE A 61 6.36 -9.02 7.59
C ILE A 61 5.52 -9.22 8.87
N GLY A 62 4.34 -8.60 8.94
CA GLY A 62 3.38 -8.83 10.03
C GLY A 62 2.98 -10.30 10.17
N ALA A 63 2.63 -10.94 9.04
CA ALA A 63 2.29 -12.37 9.02
C ALA A 63 3.46 -13.26 9.47
N MET A 64 4.68 -12.95 9.04
CA MET A 64 5.89 -13.66 9.47
C MET A 64 6.12 -13.54 10.98
N LYS A 65 5.88 -12.37 11.58
CA LYS A 65 5.98 -12.17 13.04
C LYS A 65 4.94 -12.97 13.82
N VAL A 66 3.73 -13.15 13.27
CA VAL A 66 2.72 -14.03 13.87
C VAL A 66 3.19 -15.49 13.80
N ALA A 67 3.65 -15.94 12.64
CA ALA A 67 4.15 -17.29 12.44
C ALA A 67 5.38 -17.60 13.31
N SER A 68 6.29 -16.62 13.50
CA SER A 68 7.46 -16.77 14.37
C SER A 68 7.07 -17.01 15.83
N GLY A 69 6.01 -16.33 16.31
CA GLY A 69 5.49 -16.51 17.67
C GLY A 69 4.95 -17.92 17.92
N GLN A 70 4.38 -18.54 16.88
CA GLN A 70 3.80 -19.89 16.90
C GLN A 70 4.87 -20.98 16.76
N THR A 71 5.80 -20.80 15.81
CA THR A 71 6.84 -21.79 15.49
C THR A 71 8.10 -21.67 16.36
N LYS A 72 8.27 -20.57 17.09
CA LYS A 72 9.48 -20.22 17.87
C LYS A 72 10.74 -20.05 17.02
N ILE A 73 10.62 -19.91 15.70
CA ILE A 73 11.71 -19.58 14.79
C ILE A 73 11.82 -18.06 14.69
N LYS A 74 13.01 -17.50 14.92
CA LYS A 74 13.23 -16.05 14.80
C LYS A 74 13.21 -15.65 13.32
N VAL A 75 12.41 -14.64 13.01
CA VAL A 75 12.36 -14.01 11.68
C VAL A 75 12.90 -12.57 11.83
N PRO A 76 13.70 -12.06 10.86
CA PRO A 76 14.21 -10.69 10.88
C PRO A 76 13.14 -9.61 11.01
#